data_AF-A0A8T4YI27-F1
#
_entry.id   AF-A0A8T4YI27-F1
#
_cell.length_a   1.000
_cell.length_b   1.000
_cell.length_c   1.000
_cell.angle_alpha   90.00
_cell.angle_beta   90.00
_cell.angle_gamma   90.00
#
_symmetry.space_group_name_H-M   'P 1'
#
loop_
_entity.id
_entity.type
_entity.pdbx_description
1 polymer ?
#
loop_
_entity_poly.entity_id
_entity_poly.type
_entity_poly.pdbx_seq_one_letter_code
_entity_poly.pdbx_strand_id
1 'polypeptide(L)'
;MSREVGRLYLLESILGVFGINAKNEILVEIFYPWDPTRIADALTKQAKGEITEEVRKAVEKSGKIGFTELVFSNRNLALTVKNRMGLDVQTEEENPALSFLASSFEEIARRQGKDTAQFYELNHQVSLLLARGAVSESISKRESLIIQAVHLLNELDKSLNSLSSVLKEWYGLHFPELNRLIDDNRTYALVVKAFGGKMHIDSKKLAEIGVQQAERILRASKESMGTTLSDMDLHPIRQLSEHLLTLHDYRKDLEDYIASLVMEVSPNLSEVAGPLLAAKLLE
;
A
#
# COMPACT_ATOMS: atom_id res chain seq x y z
N MET A 1 -50.44 22.32 18.31
CA MET A 1 -49.77 21.43 17.34
C MET A 1 -49.10 20.33 18.14
N SER A 2 -49.70 19.15 18.14
CA SER A 2 -49.29 18.02 18.98
C SER A 2 -47.91 17.53 18.53
N ARG A 3 -46.93 17.54 19.45
CA ARG A 3 -45.65 16.89 19.25
C ARG A 3 -45.94 15.38 19.19
N GLU A 4 -45.75 14.74 18.05
CA GLU A 4 -45.59 13.29 18.05
C GLU A 4 -44.28 12.99 18.80
N VAL A 5 -44.41 12.46 20.01
CA VAL A 5 -43.29 11.87 20.76
C VAL A 5 -43.01 10.52 20.08
N GLY A 6 -42.42 10.58 18.89
CA GLY A 6 -42.11 9.42 18.07
C GLY A 6 -40.63 9.38 17.71
N ARG A 7 -40.11 8.18 17.49
CA ARG A 7 -38.78 7.97 16.90
C ARG A 7 -38.84 8.22 15.41
N LEU A 8 -37.82 8.89 14.89
CA LEU A 8 -37.60 9.01 13.44
C LEU A 8 -36.31 8.31 13.05
N TYR A 9 -36.43 7.34 12.17
CA TYR A 9 -35.33 6.59 11.60
C TYR A 9 -34.72 7.37 10.44
N LEU A 10 -33.50 7.88 10.62
CA LEU A 10 -32.73 8.51 9.55
C LEU A 10 -31.87 7.46 8.86
N LEU A 11 -32.10 7.29 7.56
CA LEU A 11 -31.50 6.27 6.72
C LEU A 11 -30.78 6.91 5.55
N GLU A 12 -29.49 6.61 5.42
CA GLU A 12 -28.69 6.89 4.22
C GLU A 12 -28.96 5.80 3.17
N SER A 13 -29.28 6.19 1.95
CA SER A 13 -29.53 5.26 0.84
C SER A 13 -28.98 5.81 -0.46
N ILE A 14 -28.99 5.04 -1.54
CA ILE A 14 -28.47 5.50 -2.83
C ILE A 14 -29.20 6.71 -3.42
N LEU A 15 -30.48 6.91 -3.09
CA LEU A 15 -31.26 8.03 -3.63
C LEU A 15 -31.15 9.30 -2.77
N GLY A 16 -30.69 9.19 -1.53
CA GLY A 16 -30.69 10.29 -0.58
C GLY A 16 -30.75 9.85 0.87
N VAL A 17 -31.00 10.83 1.74
CA VAL A 17 -31.22 10.64 3.17
C VAL A 17 -32.72 10.75 3.45
N PHE A 18 -33.27 9.73 4.10
CA PHE A 18 -34.70 9.60 4.37
C PHE A 18 -34.97 9.52 5.87
N GLY A 19 -36.01 10.20 6.34
CA GLY A 19 -36.53 10.08 7.69
C GLY A 19 -37.87 9.36 7.68
N ILE A 20 -37.91 8.19 8.30
CA ILE A 20 -39.06 7.28 8.29
C ILE A 20 -39.55 7.07 9.73
N ASN A 21 -40.86 7.15 9.96
CA ASN A 21 -41.42 6.88 11.28
C ASN A 21 -41.68 5.38 11.49
N ALA A 22 -42.08 4.99 12.71
CA ALA A 22 -42.40 3.59 13.03
C ALA A 22 -43.60 3.00 12.26
N LYS A 23 -44.38 3.82 11.55
CA LYS A 23 -45.50 3.38 10.70
C LYS A 23 -45.09 3.17 9.24
N ASN A 24 -43.79 3.25 8.94
CA ASN A 24 -43.25 3.22 7.58
C ASN A 24 -43.76 4.37 6.70
N GLU A 25 -43.90 5.56 7.26
CA GLU A 25 -44.21 6.77 6.50
C GLU A 25 -42.94 7.60 6.34
N ILE A 26 -42.65 8.03 5.10
CA ILE A 26 -41.51 8.89 4.81
C ILE A 26 -41.90 10.34 5.09
N LEU A 27 -41.30 10.93 6.13
CA LEU A 27 -41.58 12.30 6.58
C LEU A 27 -40.49 13.29 6.16
N VAL A 28 -39.27 12.78 5.95
CA VAL A 28 -38.12 13.56 5.49
C VAL A 28 -37.55 12.88 4.24
N GLU A 29 -37.38 13.66 3.19
CA GLU A 29 -36.77 13.25 1.93
C GLU A 29 -35.78 14.33 1.53
N ILE A 30 -34.49 13.99 1.47
CA ILE A 30 -33.43 14.82 0.94
C ILE A 30 -32.67 13.99 -0.09
N PHE A 31 -32.90 14.30 -1.37
CA PHE A 31 -32.28 13.58 -2.47
C PHE A 31 -30.86 14.03 -2.75
N TYR A 32 -30.01 13.10 -3.17
CA TYR A 32 -28.75 13.45 -3.80
C TYR A 32 -28.98 13.98 -5.23
N PRO A 33 -28.03 14.74 -5.79
CA PRO A 33 -27.97 14.93 -7.23
C PRO A 33 -27.90 13.57 -7.94
N TRP A 34 -28.60 13.41 -9.07
CA TRP A 34 -28.59 12.18 -9.89
C TRP A 34 -27.26 12.02 -10.64
N ASP A 35 -26.17 11.90 -9.88
CA ASP A 35 -24.79 11.76 -10.32
C ASP A 35 -24.12 10.67 -9.46
N PRO A 36 -23.77 9.52 -10.07
CA PRO A 36 -23.16 8.40 -9.35
C PRO A 36 -21.92 8.78 -8.54
N THR A 37 -21.12 9.73 -9.05
CA THR A 37 -19.86 10.13 -8.41
C THR A 37 -20.13 10.88 -7.12
N ARG A 38 -21.08 11.82 -7.14
CA ARG A 38 -21.48 12.59 -5.96
C ARG A 38 -22.16 11.73 -4.91
N ILE A 39 -23.00 10.79 -5.36
CA ILE A 39 -23.68 9.85 -4.47
C ILE A 39 -22.65 8.96 -3.77
N ALA A 40 -21.72 8.36 -4.52
CA ALA A 40 -20.67 7.53 -3.95
C ALA A 40 -19.82 8.30 -2.93
N ASP A 41 -19.38 9.52 -3.27
CA ASP A 41 -18.62 10.39 -2.34
C ASP A 41 -19.41 10.72 -1.07
N ALA A 42 -20.69 11.06 -1.19
CA ALA A 42 -21.55 11.34 -0.05
C ALA A 42 -21.72 10.10 0.85
N LEU A 43 -22.02 8.94 0.28
CA LEU A 43 -22.16 7.68 1.01
C LEU A 43 -20.85 7.26 1.69
N THR A 44 -19.70 7.42 1.03
CA THR A 44 -18.39 7.13 1.64
C THR A 44 -18.12 8.03 2.84
N LYS A 45 -18.40 9.34 2.73
CA LYS A 45 -18.27 10.29 3.84
C LYS A 45 -19.20 9.95 5.00
N GLN A 46 -20.46 9.64 4.71
CA GLN A 46 -21.46 9.25 5.70
C GLN A 46 -21.09 7.95 6.41
N ALA A 47 -20.59 6.95 5.67
CA ALA A 47 -20.09 5.70 6.23
C ALA A 47 -18.94 5.95 7.25
N LYS A 48 -18.07 6.93 6.96
CA LYS A 48 -17.00 7.40 7.87
C LYS A 48 -17.50 8.26 9.03
N GLY A 49 -18.80 8.56 9.09
CA GLY A 49 -19.43 9.37 10.14
C GLY A 49 -19.39 10.87 9.88
N GLU A 50 -19.03 11.32 8.67
CA GLU A 50 -19.01 12.73 8.31
C GLU A 50 -20.42 13.26 8.01
N ILE A 51 -20.73 14.44 8.56
CA ILE A 51 -22.00 15.12 8.29
C ILE A 51 -21.92 15.80 6.93
N THR A 52 -22.49 15.15 5.92
CA THR A 52 -22.71 15.72 4.58
C THR A 52 -23.85 16.73 4.58
N GLU A 53 -23.95 17.51 3.50
CA GLU A 53 -25.01 18.52 3.34
C GLU A 53 -26.41 17.92 3.37
N GLU A 54 -26.59 16.72 2.83
CA GLU A 54 -27.86 16.02 2.81
C GLU A 54 -28.27 15.53 4.20
N VAL A 55 -27.33 14.96 4.95
CA VAL A 55 -27.57 14.56 6.36
C VAL A 55 -27.93 15.78 7.20
N ARG A 56 -27.18 16.89 7.05
CA ARG A 56 -27.46 18.14 7.77
C ARG A 56 -28.88 18.64 7.49
N LYS A 57 -29.28 18.71 6.22
CA LYS A 57 -30.63 19.13 5.81
C LYS A 57 -31.70 18.17 6.32
N ALA A 58 -31.43 16.86 6.33
CA ALA A 58 -32.37 15.88 6.84
C ALA A 58 -32.62 16.07 8.33
N VAL A 59 -31.56 16.21 9.13
CA VAL A 59 -31.63 16.47 10.57
C VAL A 59 -32.37 17.77 10.88
N GLU A 60 -32.06 18.86 10.19
CA GLU A 60 -32.75 20.15 10.35
C GLU A 60 -34.24 20.06 10.00
N LYS A 61 -34.59 19.31 8.95
CA LYS A 61 -35.99 19.09 8.53
C LYS A 61 -36.73 18.23 9.57
N SER A 62 -36.09 17.21 10.13
CA SER A 62 -36.66 16.38 11.20
C SER A 62 -37.01 17.21 12.43
N GLY A 63 -36.11 18.11 12.85
CA GLY A 63 -36.36 19.02 13.98
C GLY A 63 -37.53 19.97 13.74
N LYS A 64 -37.69 20.48 12.51
CA LYS A 64 -38.83 21.34 12.12
C LYS A 64 -40.17 20.61 12.17
N ILE A 65 -40.19 19.31 11.89
CA ILE A 65 -41.39 18.46 11.96
C ILE A 65 -41.73 18.11 13.42
N GLY A 66 -40.82 18.34 14.37
CA GLY A 66 -41.04 18.16 15.80
C GLY A 66 -40.48 16.87 16.39
N PHE A 67 -39.71 16.11 15.61
CA PHE A 67 -39.01 14.92 16.08
C PHE A 67 -37.76 15.32 16.87
N THR A 68 -37.65 14.79 18.09
CA THR A 68 -36.56 15.09 19.03
C THR A 68 -35.62 13.91 19.25
N GLU A 69 -36.06 12.69 18.93
CA GLU A 69 -35.30 11.44 19.03
C GLU A 69 -35.05 10.91 17.62
N LEU A 70 -33.79 11.00 17.17
CA LEU A 70 -33.36 10.53 15.85
C LEU A 70 -32.60 9.21 15.98
N VAL A 71 -32.99 8.20 15.21
CA VAL A 71 -32.37 6.89 15.20
C VAL A 71 -31.56 6.72 13.93
N PHE A 72 -30.26 6.43 14.06
CA PHE A 72 -29.35 6.20 12.94
C PHE A 72 -28.89 4.74 12.92
N SER A 73 -28.59 4.21 11.73
CA SER A 73 -27.96 2.89 11.61
C SER A 73 -26.43 2.96 11.78
N ASN A 74 -25.80 4.08 11.42
CA ASN A 74 -24.37 4.28 11.58
C ASN A 74 -24.04 4.96 12.93
N ARG A 75 -23.36 4.23 13.82
CA ARG A 75 -22.95 4.73 15.13
C ARG A 75 -22.00 5.93 15.06
N ASN A 76 -21.04 5.94 14.13
CA ASN A 76 -20.07 7.02 14.00
C ASN A 76 -20.76 8.31 13.55
N LEU A 77 -21.69 8.20 12.61
CA LEU A 77 -22.48 9.35 12.17
C LEU A 77 -23.37 9.87 13.29
N ALA A 78 -24.05 8.99 14.02
CA ALA A 78 -24.88 9.36 15.17
C ALA A 78 -24.08 10.14 16.21
N LEU A 79 -22.92 9.62 16.64
CA LEU A 79 -22.06 10.30 17.60
C LEU A 79 -21.61 11.69 17.10
N THR A 80 -21.28 11.79 15.82
CA THR A 80 -20.87 13.06 15.21
C THR A 80 -22.02 14.08 15.20
N VAL A 81 -23.23 13.64 14.86
CA VAL A 81 -24.45 14.47 14.92
C VAL A 81 -24.75 14.89 16.35
N LYS A 82 -24.68 13.97 17.33
CA LYS A 82 -24.87 14.29 18.75
C LYS A 82 -23.93 15.40 19.21
N ASN A 83 -22.64 15.24 18.92
CA ASN A 83 -21.60 16.15 19.39
C ASN A 83 -21.65 17.52 18.69
N ARG A 84 -21.92 17.55 17.38
CA ARG A 84 -21.89 18.81 16.60
C ARG A 84 -23.23 19.55 16.58
N MET A 85 -24.35 18.84 16.69
CA MET A 85 -25.69 19.42 16.57
C MET A 85 -26.47 19.40 17.89
N GLY A 86 -25.96 18.77 18.95
CA GLY A 86 -26.57 18.80 20.28
C GLY A 86 -27.94 18.11 20.37
N LEU A 87 -28.21 17.16 19.48
CA LEU A 87 -29.47 16.42 19.42
C LEU A 87 -29.38 15.10 20.17
N ASP A 88 -30.50 14.64 20.71
CA ASP A 88 -30.59 13.29 21.26
C ASP A 88 -30.72 12.28 20.11
N VAL A 89 -29.76 11.36 20.05
CA VAL A 89 -29.66 10.38 18.99
C VAL A 89 -29.48 8.99 19.57
N GLN A 90 -30.08 8.02 18.91
CA GLN A 90 -29.94 6.60 19.19
C GLN A 90 -29.38 5.87 17.98
N THR A 91 -28.84 4.69 18.23
CA THR A 91 -28.28 3.82 17.21
C THR A 91 -28.94 2.46 17.27
N GLU A 92 -29.56 2.04 16.18
CA GLU A 92 -30.15 0.70 16.02
C GLU A 92 -29.58 0.09 14.73
N GLU A 93 -28.86 -1.04 14.86
CA GLU A 93 -28.25 -1.72 13.70
C GLU A 93 -29.31 -2.42 12.84
N GLU A 94 -30.31 -3.04 13.47
CA GLU A 94 -31.46 -3.63 12.79
C GLU A 94 -32.60 -2.62 12.76
N ASN A 95 -32.87 -2.08 11.57
CA ASN A 95 -33.92 -1.10 11.38
C ASN A 95 -35.04 -1.63 10.47
N PRO A 96 -36.26 -1.85 11.00
CA PRO A 96 -37.40 -2.31 10.20
C PRO A 96 -37.72 -1.40 9.01
N ALA A 97 -37.41 -0.10 9.11
CA ALA A 97 -37.65 0.88 8.06
C ALA A 97 -36.72 0.71 6.84
N LEU A 98 -35.59 0.01 6.96
CA LEU A 98 -34.68 -0.27 5.83
C LEU A 98 -35.37 -1.13 4.76
N SER A 99 -36.06 -2.20 5.16
CA SER A 99 -36.78 -3.07 4.24
C SER A 99 -37.89 -2.33 3.49
N PHE A 100 -38.58 -1.43 4.19
CA PHE A 100 -39.61 -0.57 3.59
C PHE A 100 -39.01 0.45 2.60
N LEU A 101 -37.90 1.09 2.96
CA LEU A 101 -37.22 2.01 2.06
C LEU A 101 -36.74 1.29 0.79
N ALA A 102 -36.20 0.07 0.95
CA ALA A 102 -35.74 -0.76 -0.15
C ALA A 102 -36.86 -1.15 -1.11
N SER A 103 -38.04 -1.54 -0.61
CA SER A 103 -39.20 -1.85 -1.45
C SER A 103 -39.81 -0.61 -2.13
N SER A 104 -39.53 0.59 -1.62
CA SER A 104 -40.07 1.85 -2.12
C SER A 104 -39.15 2.57 -3.14
N PHE A 105 -37.95 2.06 -3.40
CA PHE A 105 -36.97 2.77 -4.25
C PHE A 105 -37.44 3.04 -5.68
N GLU A 106 -38.15 2.10 -6.32
CA GLU A 106 -38.66 2.33 -7.66
C GLU A 106 -39.70 3.45 -7.71
N GLU A 107 -40.57 3.53 -6.69
CA GLU A 107 -41.56 4.59 -6.58
C GLU A 107 -40.88 5.94 -6.30
N ILE A 108 -39.90 5.95 -5.40
CA ILE A 108 -39.08 7.15 -5.12
C ILE A 108 -38.37 7.64 -6.38
N ALA A 109 -37.77 6.74 -7.17
CA ALA A 109 -37.12 7.09 -8.44
C ALA A 109 -38.13 7.67 -9.44
N ARG A 110 -39.33 7.07 -9.56
CA ARG A 110 -40.41 7.59 -10.42
C ARG A 110 -40.86 8.99 -9.99
N ARG A 111 -40.93 9.28 -8.69
CA ARG A 111 -41.23 10.64 -8.18
C ARG A 111 -40.17 11.67 -8.58
N GLN A 112 -38.94 11.25 -8.85
CA GLN A 112 -37.88 12.09 -9.42
C GLN A 112 -37.89 12.13 -10.96
N GLY A 113 -38.92 11.57 -11.60
CA GLY A 113 -39.03 11.50 -13.06
C GLY A 113 -38.07 10.50 -13.70
N LYS A 114 -37.62 9.49 -12.96
CA LYS A 114 -36.71 8.44 -13.44
C LYS A 114 -37.45 7.12 -13.59
N ASP A 115 -37.14 6.39 -14.64
CA ASP A 115 -37.68 5.04 -14.82
C ASP A 115 -36.88 3.99 -14.02
N THR A 116 -37.42 2.77 -13.98
CA THR A 116 -36.81 1.64 -13.28
C THR A 116 -35.42 1.28 -13.85
N ALA A 117 -35.22 1.42 -15.17
CA ALA A 117 -33.94 1.10 -15.81
C ALA A 117 -32.85 2.11 -15.40
N GLN A 118 -33.19 3.41 -15.38
CA GLN A 118 -32.30 4.48 -14.94
C GLN A 118 -31.91 4.33 -13.47
N PHE A 119 -32.84 3.87 -12.61
CA PHE A 119 -32.54 3.57 -11.21
C PHE A 119 -31.53 2.41 -11.08
N TYR A 120 -31.76 1.29 -11.78
CA TYR A 120 -30.84 0.16 -11.71
C TYR A 120 -29.46 0.49 -12.29
N GLU A 121 -29.39 1.29 -13.34
CA GLU A 121 -28.11 1.78 -13.88
C GLU A 121 -27.37 2.65 -12.87
N LEU A 122 -28.06 3.60 -12.22
CA LEU A 122 -27.48 4.40 -11.14
C LEU A 122 -26.95 3.49 -10.01
N ASN A 123 -27.76 2.51 -9.61
CA ASN A 123 -27.39 1.55 -8.56
C ASN A 123 -26.15 0.75 -8.90
N HIS A 124 -26.07 0.27 -10.13
CA HIS A 124 -24.89 -0.42 -10.62
C HIS A 124 -23.65 0.47 -10.58
N GLN A 125 -23.73 1.69 -11.12
CA GLN A 125 -22.60 2.61 -11.18
C GLN A 125 -22.10 3.04 -9.80
N VAL A 126 -23.00 3.40 -8.88
CA VAL A 126 -22.63 3.76 -7.50
C VAL A 126 -21.99 2.57 -6.79
N SER A 127 -22.57 1.37 -6.92
CA SER A 127 -22.02 0.15 -6.31
C SER A 127 -20.59 -0.14 -6.80
N LEU A 128 -20.35 0.02 -8.10
CA LEU A 128 -19.00 -0.11 -8.68
C LEU A 128 -18.03 0.94 -8.13
N LEU A 129 -18.46 2.19 -7.97
CA LEU A 129 -17.61 3.26 -7.43
C LEU A 129 -17.27 3.00 -5.96
N LEU A 130 -18.24 2.60 -5.14
CA LEU A 130 -18.02 2.26 -3.73
C LEU A 130 -17.09 1.05 -3.60
N ALA A 131 -17.30 -0.01 -4.38
CA ALA A 131 -16.43 -1.18 -4.38
C ALA A 131 -14.98 -0.83 -4.79
N ARG A 132 -14.79 -0.01 -5.83
CA ARG A 132 -13.47 0.48 -6.24
C ARG A 132 -12.79 1.30 -5.16
N GLY A 133 -13.55 2.18 -4.49
CA GLY A 133 -13.05 2.98 -3.36
C GLY A 133 -12.57 2.09 -2.22
N ALA A 134 -13.39 1.13 -1.80
CA ALA A 134 -13.04 0.19 -0.74
C ALA A 134 -11.79 -0.66 -1.06
N VAL A 135 -11.66 -1.15 -2.30
CA VAL A 135 -10.47 -1.88 -2.75
C VAL A 135 -9.23 -0.98 -2.77
N SER A 136 -9.36 0.26 -3.22
CA SER A 136 -8.24 1.21 -3.22
C SER A 136 -7.84 1.65 -1.82
N GLU A 137 -8.74 1.61 -0.84
CA GLU A 137 -8.44 1.89 0.57
C GLU A 137 -7.81 0.68 1.26
N SER A 138 -8.26 -0.54 0.95
CA SER A 138 -7.71 -1.77 1.55
C SER A 138 -6.32 -2.11 1.02
N ILE A 139 -6.03 -1.77 -0.23
CA ILE A 139 -4.69 -1.82 -0.79
C ILE A 139 -4.06 -0.46 -0.53
N SER A 140 -3.42 -0.27 0.63
CA SER A 140 -2.53 0.87 0.77
C SER A 140 -1.47 0.76 -0.32
N LYS A 141 -1.51 1.69 -1.29
CA LYS A 141 -0.57 1.69 -2.42
C LYS A 141 0.88 1.59 -1.94
N ARG A 142 1.17 2.12 -0.75
CA ARG A 142 2.50 2.07 -0.14
C ARG A 142 2.86 0.70 0.45
N GLU A 143 1.93 -0.02 1.06
CA GLU A 143 2.18 -1.40 1.54
C GLU A 143 2.50 -2.33 0.37
N SER A 144 1.74 -2.21 -0.72
CA SER A 144 2.01 -3.00 -1.94
C SER A 144 3.40 -2.72 -2.53
N LEU A 145 3.89 -1.47 -2.44
CA LEU A 145 5.25 -1.12 -2.86
C LEU A 145 6.33 -1.75 -1.95
N ILE A 146 6.08 -1.87 -0.65
CA ILE A 146 6.99 -2.54 0.29
C ILE A 146 7.16 -4.01 -0.08
N ILE A 147 6.05 -4.73 -0.27
CA ILE A 147 6.05 -6.15 -0.65
C ILE A 147 6.86 -6.36 -1.93
N GLN A 148 6.63 -5.53 -2.95
CA GLN A 148 7.34 -5.65 -4.22
C GLN A 148 8.84 -5.32 -4.10
N ALA A 149 9.20 -4.34 -3.27
CA ALA A 149 10.60 -3.96 -3.05
C ALA A 149 11.36 -5.04 -2.28
N VAL A 150 10.75 -5.64 -1.25
CA VAL A 150 11.34 -6.77 -0.50
C VAL A 150 11.52 -7.98 -1.42
N HIS A 151 10.52 -8.30 -2.25
CA HIS A 151 10.64 -9.35 -3.25
C HIS A 151 11.83 -9.12 -4.19
N LEU A 152 11.98 -7.89 -4.71
CA LEU A 152 13.13 -7.53 -5.56
C LEU A 152 14.46 -7.66 -4.82
N LEU A 153 14.53 -7.25 -3.54
CA LEU A 153 15.73 -7.39 -2.73
C LEU A 153 16.14 -8.87 -2.60
N ASN A 154 15.18 -9.75 -2.35
CA ASN A 154 15.41 -11.21 -2.24
C ASN A 154 15.89 -11.81 -3.57
N GLU A 155 15.31 -11.41 -4.70
CA GLU A 155 15.76 -11.88 -6.03
C GLU A 155 17.14 -11.32 -6.41
N LEU A 156 17.44 -10.09 -6.01
CA LEU A 156 18.75 -9.49 -6.18
C LEU A 156 19.82 -10.23 -5.37
N ASP A 157 19.52 -10.62 -4.13
CA ASP A 157 20.41 -11.44 -3.30
C ASP A 157 20.74 -12.80 -3.95
N LYS A 158 19.74 -13.48 -4.51
CA LYS A 158 19.95 -14.74 -5.25
C LYS A 158 20.83 -14.52 -6.48
N SER A 159 20.53 -13.46 -7.24
CA SER A 159 21.25 -13.12 -8.47
C SER A 159 22.71 -12.75 -8.20
N LEU A 160 22.97 -11.93 -7.18
CA LEU A 160 24.32 -11.56 -6.74
C LEU A 160 25.13 -12.80 -6.36
N ASN A 161 24.55 -13.72 -5.60
CA ASN A 161 25.23 -14.96 -5.21
C ASN A 161 25.53 -15.85 -6.43
N SER A 162 24.55 -16.03 -7.32
CA SER A 162 24.73 -16.85 -8.53
C SER A 162 25.82 -16.27 -9.45
N LEU A 163 25.75 -14.98 -9.75
CA LEU A 163 26.72 -14.30 -10.61
C LEU A 163 28.13 -14.25 -9.96
N SER A 164 28.21 -14.14 -8.64
CA SER A 164 29.49 -14.18 -7.92
C SER A 164 30.15 -15.55 -8.01
N SER A 165 29.37 -16.64 -7.95
CA SER A 165 29.89 -17.99 -8.17
C SER A 165 30.45 -18.14 -9.59
N VAL A 166 29.72 -17.66 -10.60
CA VAL A 166 30.20 -17.65 -12.00
C VAL A 166 31.50 -16.85 -12.13
N LEU A 167 31.58 -15.68 -11.49
CA LEU A 167 32.80 -14.86 -11.50
C LEU A 167 33.99 -15.62 -10.88
N LYS A 168 33.78 -16.28 -9.73
CA LYS A 168 34.81 -17.06 -9.02
C LYS A 168 35.27 -18.28 -9.81
N GLU A 169 34.37 -18.94 -10.52
CA GLU A 169 34.71 -20.06 -11.40
C GLU A 169 35.50 -19.58 -12.61
N TRP A 170 35.03 -18.52 -13.29
CA TRP A 170 35.64 -18.03 -14.52
C TRP A 170 37.02 -17.41 -14.27
N TYR A 171 37.12 -16.52 -13.28
CA TYR A 171 38.41 -15.92 -12.90
C TYR A 171 39.34 -16.93 -12.21
N GLY A 172 38.78 -17.97 -11.58
CA GLY A 172 39.53 -19.10 -11.02
C GLY A 172 40.37 -19.86 -12.05
N LEU A 173 40.03 -19.81 -13.34
CA LEU A 173 40.90 -20.34 -14.41
C LEU A 173 42.24 -19.58 -14.45
N HIS A 174 42.20 -18.27 -14.23
CA HIS A 174 43.36 -17.39 -14.26
C HIS A 174 44.11 -17.36 -12.92
N PHE A 175 43.39 -17.23 -11.81
CA PHE A 175 43.96 -17.11 -10.46
C PHE A 175 43.17 -17.94 -9.42
N PRO A 176 43.31 -19.28 -9.43
CA PRO A 176 42.52 -20.19 -8.60
C PRO A 176 42.74 -20.01 -7.10
N GLU A 177 43.94 -19.58 -6.69
CA GLU A 177 44.27 -19.38 -5.28
C GLU A 177 43.46 -18.26 -4.63
N LEU A 178 42.97 -17.28 -5.42
CA LEU A 178 42.15 -16.18 -4.91
C LEU A 178 40.85 -16.68 -4.26
N ASN A 179 40.28 -17.77 -4.77
CA ASN A 179 39.03 -18.36 -4.26
C ASN A 179 39.13 -18.83 -2.81
N ARG A 180 40.35 -19.15 -2.33
CA ARG A 180 40.60 -19.56 -0.94
C ARG A 180 41.07 -18.42 -0.04
N LEU A 181 41.40 -17.28 -0.63
CA LEU A 181 41.94 -16.12 0.07
C LEU A 181 40.88 -15.05 0.34
N ILE A 182 39.80 -15.03 -0.45
CA ILE A 182 38.71 -14.08 -0.33
C ILE A 182 37.37 -14.82 -0.31
N ASP A 183 36.73 -14.82 0.85
CA ASP A 183 35.40 -15.41 1.03
C ASP A 183 34.30 -14.49 0.50
N ASP A 184 34.37 -13.19 0.85
CA ASP A 184 33.36 -12.20 0.49
C ASP A 184 33.27 -11.94 -1.02
N ASN A 185 32.06 -12.07 -1.57
CA ASN A 185 31.78 -11.96 -2.99
C ASN A 185 32.04 -10.54 -3.54
N ARG A 186 31.66 -9.51 -2.77
CA ARG A 186 31.85 -8.11 -3.18
C ARG A 186 33.33 -7.76 -3.24
N THR A 187 34.09 -8.16 -2.22
CA THR A 187 35.55 -7.98 -2.16
C THR A 187 36.25 -8.72 -3.29
N TYR A 188 35.81 -9.93 -3.63
CA TYR A 188 36.34 -10.68 -4.77
C TYR A 188 36.13 -9.91 -6.09
N ALA A 189 34.92 -9.40 -6.32
CA ALA A 189 34.61 -8.58 -7.50
C ALA A 189 35.42 -7.27 -7.56
N LEU A 190 35.66 -6.62 -6.42
CA LEU A 190 36.53 -5.44 -6.32
C LEU A 190 37.96 -5.74 -6.78
N VAL A 191 38.54 -6.85 -6.32
CA VAL A 191 39.90 -7.26 -6.72
C VAL A 191 39.96 -7.53 -8.22
N VAL A 192 39.02 -8.29 -8.76
CA VAL A 192 38.97 -8.60 -10.20
C VAL A 192 38.82 -7.32 -11.03
N LYS A 193 37.95 -6.39 -10.61
CA LYS A 193 37.77 -5.09 -11.29
C LYS A 193 39.05 -4.27 -11.26
N ALA A 194 39.70 -4.17 -10.09
CA ALA A 194 40.81 -3.27 -9.82
C ALA A 194 42.12 -3.67 -10.50
N PHE A 195 42.36 -4.97 -10.66
CA PHE A 195 43.63 -5.50 -11.14
C PHE A 195 43.52 -6.22 -12.49
N GLY A 196 42.37 -6.84 -12.79
CA GLY A 196 42.24 -7.67 -13.97
C GLY A 196 43.17 -8.88 -13.89
N GLY A 197 44.34 -8.80 -14.52
CA GLY A 197 45.32 -9.88 -14.51
C GLY A 197 46.07 -10.01 -13.19
N LYS A 198 46.39 -11.26 -12.80
CA LYS A 198 47.14 -11.57 -11.58
C LYS A 198 48.54 -10.96 -11.53
N MET A 199 49.13 -10.66 -12.69
CA MET A 199 50.43 -9.99 -12.79
C MET A 199 50.40 -8.52 -12.34
N HIS A 200 49.22 -7.89 -12.35
CA HIS A 200 49.06 -6.49 -11.97
C HIS A 200 48.73 -6.31 -10.48
N ILE A 201 48.65 -7.39 -9.72
CA ILE A 201 48.31 -7.34 -8.30
C ILE A 201 49.39 -6.56 -7.53
N ASP A 202 48.93 -5.59 -6.74
CA ASP A 202 49.76 -4.77 -5.88
C ASP A 202 49.21 -4.76 -4.45
N SER A 203 50.10 -4.97 -3.48
CA SER A 203 49.72 -5.09 -2.07
C SER A 203 49.19 -3.77 -1.49
N LYS A 204 49.73 -2.62 -1.89
CA LYS A 204 49.28 -1.31 -1.39
C LYS A 204 47.87 -1.03 -1.88
N LYS A 205 47.61 -1.22 -3.17
CA LYS A 205 46.27 -1.01 -3.75
C LYS A 205 45.25 -2.03 -3.21
N LEU A 206 45.66 -3.25 -2.87
CA LEU A 206 44.80 -4.23 -2.17
C LEU A 206 44.42 -3.74 -0.76
N ALA A 207 45.37 -3.19 -0.01
CA ALA A 207 45.12 -2.63 1.31
C ALA A 207 44.19 -1.39 1.24
N GLU A 208 44.36 -0.53 0.23
CA GLU A 208 43.50 0.64 -0.01
C GLU A 208 42.02 0.25 -0.22
N ILE A 209 41.75 -0.87 -0.89
CA ILE A 209 40.38 -1.37 -1.11
C ILE A 209 39.87 -2.24 0.06
N GLY A 210 40.61 -2.31 1.17
CA GLY A 210 40.19 -2.97 2.41
C GLY A 210 40.53 -4.46 2.54
N VAL A 211 41.37 -5.00 1.66
CA VAL A 211 41.74 -6.43 1.69
C VAL A 211 42.83 -6.69 2.74
N GLN A 212 42.47 -7.40 3.80
CA GLN A 212 43.34 -7.66 4.96
C GLN A 212 44.54 -8.56 4.64
N GLN A 213 44.41 -9.51 3.70
CA GLN A 213 45.46 -10.49 3.36
C GLN A 213 46.29 -10.07 2.13
N ALA A 214 46.49 -8.77 1.91
CA ALA A 214 47.14 -8.21 0.71
C ALA A 214 48.48 -8.86 0.35
N GLU A 215 49.41 -8.98 1.31
CA GLU A 215 50.73 -9.61 1.11
C GLU A 215 50.67 -11.11 0.78
N ARG A 216 49.64 -11.80 1.29
CA ARG A 216 49.44 -13.22 1.00
C ARG A 216 48.89 -13.41 -0.41
N ILE A 217 47.98 -12.53 -0.84
CA ILE A 217 47.43 -12.52 -2.20
C ILE A 217 48.51 -12.16 -3.21
N LEU A 218 49.37 -11.17 -2.93
CA LEU A 218 50.49 -10.83 -3.80
C LEU A 218 51.44 -12.03 -3.99
N ARG A 219 51.82 -12.72 -2.91
CA ARG A 219 52.64 -13.93 -3.01
C ARG A 219 51.95 -15.03 -3.83
N ALA A 220 50.69 -15.32 -3.53
CA ALA A 220 49.90 -16.31 -4.28
C ALA A 220 49.78 -15.95 -5.77
N SER A 221 49.70 -14.67 -6.12
CA SER A 221 49.62 -14.23 -7.53
C SER A 221 50.89 -14.56 -8.32
N LYS A 222 52.07 -14.44 -7.68
CA LYS A 222 53.38 -14.74 -8.28
C LYS A 222 53.64 -16.23 -8.43
N GLU A 223 53.10 -17.02 -7.50
CA GLU A 223 53.24 -18.48 -7.46
C GLU A 223 52.02 -19.21 -8.08
N SER A 224 51.09 -18.47 -8.69
CA SER A 224 49.80 -19.00 -9.13
C SER A 224 49.94 -20.03 -10.25
N MET A 225 49.22 -21.15 -10.09
CA MET A 225 49.17 -22.23 -11.08
C MET A 225 48.12 -22.01 -12.19
N GLY A 226 47.34 -20.91 -12.11
CA GLY A 226 46.31 -20.63 -13.11
C GLY A 226 46.87 -20.26 -14.49
N THR A 227 46.03 -20.34 -15.51
CA THR A 227 46.43 -20.03 -16.89
C THR A 227 46.65 -18.54 -17.09
N THR A 228 47.49 -18.17 -18.07
CA THR A 228 47.61 -16.77 -18.49
C THR A 228 46.47 -16.46 -19.47
N LEU A 229 45.68 -15.43 -19.16
CA LEU A 229 44.61 -14.93 -20.03
C LEU A 229 45.08 -13.65 -20.71
N SER A 230 44.65 -13.43 -21.96
CA SER A 230 44.90 -12.17 -22.64
C SER A 230 44.02 -11.05 -22.07
N ASP A 231 44.37 -9.79 -22.35
CA ASP A 231 43.51 -8.66 -21.97
C ASP A 231 42.12 -8.75 -22.62
N MET A 232 42.02 -9.33 -23.82
CA MET A 232 40.74 -9.57 -24.49
C MET A 232 39.87 -10.59 -23.72
N ASP A 233 40.49 -11.65 -23.18
CA ASP A 233 39.79 -12.67 -22.40
C ASP A 233 39.43 -12.17 -20.99
N LEU A 234 40.28 -11.32 -20.40
CA LEU A 234 40.04 -10.71 -19.09
C LEU A 234 38.98 -9.60 -19.14
N HIS A 235 38.78 -8.96 -20.29
CA HIS A 235 37.81 -7.88 -20.45
C HIS A 235 36.39 -8.25 -20.00
N PRO A 236 35.75 -9.31 -20.53
CA PRO A 236 34.39 -9.68 -20.10
C PRO A 236 34.32 -10.11 -18.62
N ILE A 237 35.38 -10.70 -18.07
CA ILE A 237 35.45 -11.07 -16.65
C ILE A 237 35.43 -9.80 -15.76
N ARG A 238 36.18 -8.77 -16.16
CA ARG A 238 36.19 -7.47 -15.47
C ARG A 238 34.87 -6.72 -15.62
N GLN A 239 34.20 -6.83 -16.76
CA GLN A 239 32.86 -6.25 -16.94
C GLN A 239 31.85 -6.92 -16.01
N LEU A 240 31.87 -8.25 -15.89
CA LEU A 240 31.01 -8.96 -14.95
C LEU A 240 31.25 -8.50 -13.51
N SER A 241 32.51 -8.34 -13.10
CA SER A 241 32.82 -7.85 -11.75
C SER A 241 32.35 -6.41 -11.53
N GLU A 242 32.43 -5.54 -12.55
CA GLU A 242 31.88 -4.19 -12.49
C GLU A 242 30.36 -4.19 -12.35
N HIS A 243 29.64 -4.98 -13.14
CA HIS A 243 28.18 -5.10 -13.04
C HIS A 243 27.74 -5.65 -11.68
N LEU A 244 28.45 -6.63 -11.14
CA LEU A 244 28.21 -7.16 -9.79
C LEU A 244 28.33 -6.06 -8.72
N LEU A 245 29.33 -5.18 -8.83
CA LEU A 245 29.50 -4.07 -7.89
C LEU A 245 28.37 -3.06 -8.00
N THR A 246 27.95 -2.71 -9.22
CA THR A 246 26.78 -1.84 -9.44
C THR A 246 25.51 -2.45 -8.84
N LEU A 247 25.32 -3.77 -8.98
CA LEU A 247 24.18 -4.47 -8.38
C LEU A 247 24.25 -4.49 -6.84
N HIS A 248 25.45 -4.61 -6.26
CA HIS A 248 25.63 -4.47 -4.81
C HIS A 248 25.30 -3.06 -4.31
N ASP A 249 25.67 -2.03 -5.06
CA ASP A 249 25.35 -0.65 -4.69
C ASP A 249 23.84 -0.41 -4.82
N TYR A 250 23.21 -0.86 -5.92
CA TYR A 250 21.76 -0.81 -6.09
C TYR A 250 20.99 -1.57 -5.00
N ARG A 251 21.52 -2.71 -4.54
CA ARG A 251 20.95 -3.47 -3.42
C ARG A 251 20.88 -2.61 -2.15
N LYS A 252 21.94 -1.85 -1.86
CA LYS A 252 21.98 -0.95 -0.71
C LYS A 252 20.97 0.19 -0.86
N ASP A 253 20.90 0.80 -2.04
CA ASP A 253 19.91 1.84 -2.32
C ASP A 253 18.47 1.32 -2.14
N LEU A 254 18.22 0.06 -2.51
CA LEU A 254 16.93 -0.60 -2.33
C LEU A 254 16.61 -0.85 -0.85
N GLU A 255 17.60 -1.24 -0.03
CA GLU A 255 17.43 -1.38 1.41
C GLU A 255 17.07 -0.05 2.08
N ASP A 256 17.76 1.04 1.72
CA ASP A 256 17.49 2.37 2.23
C ASP A 256 16.08 2.86 1.81
N TYR A 257 15.67 2.57 0.57
CA TYR A 257 14.32 2.84 0.09
C TYR A 257 13.26 2.07 0.87
N ILE A 258 13.43 0.75 1.07
CA ILE A 258 12.51 -0.07 1.88
C ILE A 258 12.40 0.48 3.30
N ALA A 259 13.53 0.84 3.91
CA ALA A 259 13.54 1.40 5.26
C ALA A 259 12.73 2.70 5.35
N SER A 260 12.86 3.59 4.36
CA SER A 260 12.09 4.83 4.29
C SER A 260 10.58 4.59 4.17
N LEU A 261 10.17 3.61 3.36
CA LEU A 261 8.75 3.27 3.17
C LEU A 261 8.13 2.66 4.43
N VAL A 262 8.84 1.75 5.10
CA VAL A 262 8.34 1.07 6.30
C VAL A 262 8.20 2.04 7.47
N MET A 263 9.11 3.01 7.61
CA MET A 263 8.97 4.08 8.61
C MET A 263 7.72 4.94 8.37
N GLU A 264 7.33 5.15 7.12
CA GLU A 264 6.10 5.89 6.79
C GLU A 264 4.82 5.06 7.03
N VAL A 265 4.84 3.80 6.63
CA VAL A 265 3.65 2.92 6.68
C VAL A 265 3.41 2.34 8.07
N SER A 266 4.47 1.90 8.75
CA SER A 266 4.39 1.21 10.04
C SER A 266 5.55 1.59 10.96
N PRO A 267 5.58 2.84 11.48
CA PRO A 267 6.66 3.33 12.33
C PRO A 267 6.83 2.51 13.60
N ASN A 268 5.71 2.10 14.23
CA ASN A 268 5.75 1.30 15.46
C ASN A 268 6.40 -0.07 15.24
N LEU A 269 6.08 -0.74 14.13
CA LEU A 269 6.70 -2.03 13.81
C LEU A 269 8.19 -1.85 13.47
N SER A 270 8.51 -0.77 12.74
CA SER A 270 9.88 -0.40 12.41
C SER A 270 10.76 -0.14 13.63
N GLU A 271 10.24 0.53 14.67
CA GLU A 271 11.00 0.78 15.91
C GLU A 271 11.28 -0.51 16.69
N VAL A 272 10.34 -1.45 16.69
CA VAL A 272 10.46 -2.70 17.48
C VAL A 272 11.36 -3.73 16.80
N ALA A 273 11.19 -3.93 15.49
CA ALA A 273 11.86 -5.02 14.74
C ALA A 273 13.03 -4.54 13.89
N GLY A 274 13.14 -3.23 13.65
CA GLY A 274 14.01 -2.65 12.62
C GLY A 274 13.37 -2.67 11.23
N PRO A 275 13.71 -1.73 10.32
CA PRO A 275 12.94 -1.51 9.10
C PRO A 275 12.92 -2.71 8.13
N LEU A 276 14.04 -3.42 7.95
CA LEU A 276 14.12 -4.56 7.05
C LEU A 276 13.37 -5.79 7.56
N LEU A 277 13.40 -6.05 8.87
CA LEU A 277 12.66 -7.17 9.46
C LEU A 277 11.16 -6.85 9.49
N ALA A 278 10.80 -5.61 9.80
CA ALA A 278 9.43 -5.11 9.69
C ALA A 278 8.91 -5.23 8.25
N ALA A 279 9.71 -4.88 7.23
CA ALA A 279 9.35 -5.05 5.82
C ALA A 279 9.01 -6.50 5.47
N LYS A 280 9.83 -7.45 5.95
CA LYS A 280 9.66 -8.89 5.74
C LYS A 280 8.48 -9.50 6.50
N LEU A 281 8.02 -8.86 7.57
CA LEU A 281 6.81 -9.27 8.28
C LEU A 281 5.53 -8.76 7.61
N LEU A 282 5.66 -7.72 6.78
CA LEU A 282 4.57 -7.18 5.96
C LEU A 282 4.43 -7.91 4.61
N GLU A 283 5.48 -8.63 4.17
CA GLU A 283 5.45 -9.59 3.05
C GLU A 283 4.69 -10.87 3.46
#